data_AF-A0A8C1N146-F1
#
_entry.id   AF-A0A8C1N146-F1
#
_cell.length_a   1.000
_cell.length_b   1.000
_cell.length_c   1.000
_cell.angle_alpha   90.00
_cell.angle_beta   90.00
_cell.angle_gamma   90.00
#
_symmetry.space_group_name_H-M   'P 1'
#
loop_
_entity.id
_entity.type
_entity.pdbx_description
1 polymer ?
#
loop_
_entity_poly.entity_id
_entity_poly.type
_entity_poly.pdbx_seq_one_letter_code
_entity_poly.pdbx_strand_id
1 'polypeptide(L)'
;MIYCQYIIMIYCIMFVCRKMCDPSVTAFEPEALGNLVEGLDFHRFYFENLWSKNSKPVHTTILNPHIHLIGEEAACIAYIRITQYLDTNGMPCTAQSEETRIWHRK
;
A
#
# COMPACT_ATOMS: atom_id res chain seq x y z
N MET A 1 6.07 -0.82 -18.00
CA MET A 1 5.51 -1.40 -16.76
C MET A 1 5.75 -0.39 -15.64
N ILE A 2 4.73 -0.02 -14.86
CA ILE A 2 4.84 1.05 -13.86
C ILE A 2 5.18 0.43 -12.50
N TYR A 3 6.25 0.86 -11.83
CA TYR A 3 6.77 0.27 -10.58
C TYR A 3 6.64 1.22 -9.40
N CYS A 4 5.78 0.92 -8.43
CA CYS A 4 5.52 1.70 -7.22
C CYS A 4 6.58 1.44 -6.12
N GLN A 5 7.19 2.47 -5.51
CA GLN A 5 8.34 2.36 -4.60
C GLN A 5 8.12 2.84 -3.16
N TYR A 6 6.89 3.02 -2.71
CA TYR A 6 6.58 3.18 -1.28
C TYR A 6 5.16 2.68 -1.09
N ILE A 7 4.91 1.85 -0.08
CA ILE A 7 3.60 1.24 0.11
C ILE A 7 3.35 1.19 1.62
N ILE A 8 2.25 1.81 2.06
CA ILE A 8 1.58 1.46 3.32
C ILE A 8 0.53 0.42 2.92
N MET A 9 0.85 -0.88 3.06
CA MET A 9 0.07 -1.93 2.39
C MET A 9 -0.94 -2.67 3.25
N ILE A 10 -1.67 -2.01 4.14
CA ILE A 10 -2.54 -2.82 5.03
C ILE A 10 -3.81 -3.36 4.32
N TYR A 11 -4.23 -2.90 3.12
CA TYR A 11 -5.48 -3.44 2.52
C TYR A 11 -5.58 -3.53 0.98
N CYS A 12 -4.48 -3.58 0.21
CA CYS A 12 -4.60 -3.68 -1.26
C CYS A 12 -4.42 -5.13 -1.77
N ILE A 13 -5.32 -5.56 -2.66
CA ILE A 13 -5.50 -6.93 -3.18
C ILE A 13 -4.22 -7.55 -3.78
N MET A 14 -3.85 -8.74 -3.28
CA MET A 14 -2.70 -9.60 -3.63
C MET A 14 -2.34 -9.70 -5.13
N PHE A 15 -3.32 -9.64 -6.03
CA PHE A 15 -3.07 -9.90 -7.46
C PHE A 15 -2.41 -8.72 -8.18
N VAL A 16 -2.58 -7.51 -7.65
CA VAL A 16 -2.08 -6.30 -8.29
C VAL A 16 -0.65 -6.00 -7.85
N CYS A 17 -0.32 -6.35 -6.60
CA CYS A 17 0.99 -6.07 -6.00
C CYS A 17 2.14 -6.76 -6.76
N ARG A 18 2.06 -8.07 -7.04
CA ARG A 18 3.14 -8.78 -7.74
C ARG A 18 3.33 -8.36 -9.21
N LYS A 19 2.28 -7.86 -9.86
CA LYS A 19 2.35 -7.41 -11.27
C LYS A 19 2.79 -5.95 -11.42
N MET A 20 2.55 -5.11 -10.40
CA MET A 20 2.82 -3.68 -10.44
C MET A 20 4.00 -3.24 -9.55
N CYS A 21 4.53 -4.11 -8.70
CA CYS A 21 5.65 -3.79 -7.83
C CYS A 21 6.93 -4.42 -8.37
N ASP A 22 8.03 -3.68 -8.23
CA ASP A 22 9.34 -4.17 -8.60
C ASP A 22 9.77 -5.26 -7.61
N PRO A 23 10.43 -6.35 -8.04
CA PRO A 23 11.01 -7.31 -7.11
C PRO A 23 11.97 -6.69 -6.08
N SER A 24 12.63 -5.57 -6.40
CA SER A 24 13.48 -4.80 -5.50
C SER A 24 12.78 -3.54 -4.95
N VAL A 25 11.44 -3.58 -4.79
CA VAL A 25 10.70 -2.46 -4.18
C VAL A 25 11.21 -2.19 -2.77
N THR A 26 11.35 -0.91 -2.41
CA THR A 26 11.66 -0.50 -1.04
C THR A 26 10.42 0.06 -0.35
N ALA A 27 10.30 -0.04 0.96
CA ALA A 27 9.18 0.53 1.70
C ALA A 27 9.56 1.02 3.11
N PHE A 28 8.86 2.07 3.54
CA PHE A 28 8.71 2.45 4.95
C PHE A 28 7.23 2.36 5.28
N GLU A 29 6.90 1.53 6.27
CA GLU A 29 5.55 1.37 6.78
C GLU A 29 5.61 1.12 8.30
N PRO A 30 4.52 1.37 9.05
CA PRO A 30 4.50 1.18 10.50
C PRO A 30 4.99 -0.21 10.94
N GLU A 31 4.66 -1.25 10.16
CA GLU A 31 5.05 -2.64 10.35
C GLU A 31 6.57 -2.84 10.31
N ALA A 32 7.31 -1.99 9.59
CA ALA A 32 8.77 -2.05 9.49
C ALA A 32 9.49 -1.39 10.68
N LEU A 33 8.75 -0.85 11.65
CA LEU A 33 9.27 -0.28 12.90
C LEU A 33 10.39 0.76 12.67
N GLY A 34 10.22 1.61 11.65
CA GLY A 34 11.17 2.66 11.29
C GLY A 34 12.35 2.21 10.44
N ASN A 35 12.39 0.94 10.00
CA ASN A 35 13.44 0.42 9.12
C ASN A 35 13.00 0.46 7.65
N LEU A 36 13.99 0.57 6.75
CA LEU A 36 13.79 0.39 5.33
C LEU A 36 13.71 -1.11 5.04
N VAL A 37 12.60 -1.57 4.45
CA VAL A 37 12.46 -2.94 3.96
C VAL A 37 12.63 -2.98 2.45
N GLU A 38 13.21 -4.05 1.94
CA GLU A 38 13.41 -4.29 0.51
C GLU A 38 12.76 -5.62 0.09
N GLY A 39 12.19 -5.63 -1.10
CA GLY A 39 11.57 -6.78 -1.73
C GLY A 39 10.15 -7.07 -1.28
N LEU A 40 9.57 -8.10 -1.90
CA LEU A 40 8.16 -8.45 -1.71
C LEU A 40 7.92 -9.44 -0.56
N ASP A 41 8.97 -10.06 -0.02
CA ASP A 41 8.82 -11.13 0.98
C ASP A 41 8.32 -10.60 2.33
N PHE A 42 8.74 -9.39 2.75
CA PHE A 42 8.23 -8.74 3.96
C PHE A 42 6.70 -8.62 3.93
N HIS A 43 6.17 -8.15 2.79
CA HIS A 43 4.74 -7.95 2.59
C HIS A 43 3.98 -9.27 2.37
N ARG A 44 4.64 -10.31 1.81
CA ARG A 44 4.04 -11.63 1.57
C ARG A 44 3.49 -12.24 2.86
N PHE A 45 4.18 -12.05 3.98
CA PHE A 45 3.73 -12.52 5.30
C PHE A 45 2.30 -12.06 5.62
N TYR A 46 1.99 -10.78 5.43
CA TYR A 46 0.67 -10.22 5.73
C TYR A 46 -0.41 -10.76 4.79
N PHE A 47 -0.08 -10.97 3.50
CA PHE A 47 -1.02 -11.54 2.54
C PHE A 47 -1.42 -12.98 2.89
N GLU A 48 -0.44 -13.84 3.14
CA GLU A 48 -0.70 -15.26 3.41
C GLU A 48 -1.49 -15.46 4.71
N ASN A 49 -1.28 -14.59 5.70
CA ASN A 49 -1.82 -14.76 7.05
C ASN A 49 -3.10 -13.95 7.33
N LEU A 50 -3.39 -12.87 6.60
CA LEU A 50 -4.57 -12.02 6.82
C LEU A 50 -5.68 -12.22 5.78
N TRP A 51 -5.33 -12.54 4.52
CA TRP A 51 -6.30 -12.58 3.41
C TRP A 51 -7.30 -13.73 3.52
N SER A 52 -6.89 -14.86 4.10
CA SER A 52 -7.73 -16.07 4.21
C SER A 52 -8.71 -16.05 5.39
N LYS A 53 -8.61 -15.07 6.31
CA LYS A 53 -9.30 -15.11 7.61
C LYS A 53 -10.27 -13.96 7.88
N ASN A 54 -10.29 -12.90 7.07
CA ASN A 54 -11.10 -11.71 7.35
C ASN A 54 -12.12 -11.44 6.22
N SER A 55 -13.35 -11.91 6.42
CA SER A 55 -14.50 -11.67 5.51
C SER A 55 -15.21 -10.33 5.78
N LYS A 56 -14.69 -9.50 6.68
CA LYS A 56 -15.32 -8.25 7.08
C LYS A 56 -15.19 -7.21 5.96
N PRO A 57 -16.23 -6.38 5.73
CA PRO A 57 -16.18 -5.34 4.71
C PRO A 57 -15.12 -4.30 5.06
N VAL A 58 -14.30 -3.95 4.06
CA VAL A 58 -13.33 -2.87 4.12
C VAL A 58 -13.57 -1.95 2.93
N HIS A 59 -13.73 -0.66 3.18
CA HIS A 59 -13.85 0.38 2.16
C HIS A 59 -12.65 1.30 2.23
N THR A 60 -12.07 1.65 1.08
CA THR A 60 -10.92 2.57 1.00
C THR A 60 -11.27 3.74 0.08
N THR A 61 -10.96 4.96 0.54
CA THR A 61 -11.10 6.20 -0.22
C THR A 61 -9.74 6.89 -0.31
N ILE A 62 -9.38 7.37 -1.51
CA ILE A 62 -8.19 8.17 -1.74
C ILE A 62 -8.61 9.64 -1.77
N LEU A 63 -8.04 10.45 -0.88
CA LEU A 63 -8.29 11.88 -0.78
C LEU A 63 -7.10 12.67 -1.29
N ASN A 64 -7.41 13.77 -1.98
CA ASN A 64 -6.45 14.78 -2.45
C ASN A 64 -5.20 14.18 -3.14
N PRO A 65 -5.35 13.31 -4.16
CA PRO A 65 -4.19 12.76 -4.84
C PRO A 65 -3.41 13.87 -5.56
N HIS A 66 -2.13 13.99 -5.23
CA HIS A 66 -1.21 14.93 -5.84
C HIS A 66 -0.11 14.18 -6.58
N ILE A 67 0.00 14.41 -7.90
CA ILE A 67 0.96 13.74 -8.77
C ILE A 67 2.04 14.74 -9.17
N HIS A 68 3.29 14.33 -9.09
CA HIS A 68 4.45 15.07 -9.56
C HIS A 68 5.25 14.21 -10.54
N LEU A 69 5.38 14.66 -11.79
CA LEU A 69 6.22 13.97 -12.79
C LEU A 69 7.69 14.28 -12.52
N ILE A 70 8.54 13.25 -12.59
CA ILE A 70 9.98 13.32 -12.37
C ILE A 70 10.66 12.84 -13.65
N GLY A 71 11.03 13.79 -14.51
CA GLY A 71 11.57 13.48 -15.84
C GLY A 71 10.55 12.74 -16.73
N GLU A 72 11.05 11.92 -17.65
CA GLU A 72 10.21 11.21 -18.64
C GLU A 72 9.79 9.80 -18.20
N GLU A 73 10.43 9.25 -17.18
CA GLU A 73 10.29 7.85 -16.79
C GLU A 73 9.74 7.66 -15.38
N ALA A 74 9.66 8.70 -14.56
CA ALA A 74 9.19 8.56 -13.19
C ALA A 74 8.05 9.53 -12.84
N ALA A 75 7.24 9.15 -11.86
CA ALA A 75 6.23 9.96 -11.25
C ALA A 75 6.14 9.67 -9.75
N CYS A 76 6.00 10.69 -8.93
CA CYS A 76 5.63 10.57 -7.53
C CYS A 76 4.13 10.85 -7.40
N ILE A 77 3.42 10.05 -6.61
CA ILE A 77 2.07 10.39 -6.16
C ILE A 77 2.04 10.38 -4.63
N ALA A 78 1.47 11.42 -4.04
CA ALA A 78 1.19 11.50 -2.61
C ALA A 78 -0.32 11.71 -2.40
N TYR A 79 -0.90 11.07 -1.39
CA TYR A 79 -2.31 11.17 -1.08
C TYR A 79 -2.59 10.79 0.37
N ILE A 80 -3.80 11.13 0.84
CA ILE A 80 -4.33 10.63 2.10
C ILE A 80 -5.24 9.45 1.79
N ARG A 81 -5.03 8.34 2.47
CA ARG A 81 -5.90 7.16 2.37
C ARG A 81 -6.76 7.07 3.61
N ILE A 82 -8.07 7.04 3.41
CA ILE A 82 -9.04 6.74 4.44
C ILE A 82 -9.49 5.28 4.26
N THR A 83 -9.36 4.48 5.31
CA THR A 83 -9.84 3.10 5.33
C THR A 83 -10.92 2.95 6.39
N GLN A 84 -12.11 2.55 5.98
CA GLN A 84 -13.23 2.24 6.85
C GLN A 84 -13.41 0.73 6.93
N TYR A 85 -13.54 0.19 8.14
CA TYR A 85 -13.64 -1.25 8.38
C TYR A 85 -14.47 -1.54 9.63
N LEU A 86 -14.90 -2.79 9.80
CA LEU A 86 -15.52 -3.25 11.05
C LEU A 86 -14.47 -3.90 11.95
N ASP A 87 -14.39 -3.48 13.21
CA ASP A 87 -13.50 -4.07 14.21
C ASP A 87 -13.97 -5.48 14.65
N THR A 88 -13.30 -6.08 15.64
CA THR A 88 -13.68 -7.40 16.17
C THR A 88 -15.11 -7.47 16.72
N ASN A 89 -15.62 -6.36 17.24
CA ASN A 89 -16.96 -6.24 17.83
C ASN A 89 -18.04 -5.87 16.79
N GLY A 90 -17.65 -5.67 15.52
CA GLY A 90 -18.56 -5.22 14.47
C GLY A 90 -18.81 -3.71 14.49
N MET A 91 -18.04 -2.94 15.26
CA MET A 91 -18.15 -1.49 15.30
C MET A 91 -17.42 -0.88 14.10
N PRO A 92 -18.02 0.11 13.41
CA PRO A 92 -17.37 0.80 12.32
C PRO A 92 -16.23 1.67 12.84
N CYS A 93 -15.05 1.49 12.26
CA CYS A 93 -13.85 2.26 12.53
C CYS A 93 -13.37 2.94 11.25
N THR A 94 -12.65 4.05 11.41
CA THR A 94 -11.97 4.76 10.32
C THR A 94 -10.51 4.95 10.70
N ALA A 95 -9.61 4.55 9.80
CA ALA A 95 -8.18 4.79 9.89
C ALA A 95 -7.74 5.70 8.74
N GLN A 96 -6.76 6.57 9.02
CA GLN A 96 -6.11 7.41 8.04
C GLN A 96 -4.63 7.01 7.93
N SER A 97 -4.10 7.04 6.70
CA SER A 97 -2.67 7.00 6.43
C SER A 97 -2.28 7.99 5.35
N GLU A 98 -1.12 8.62 5.50
CA GLU A 98 -0.48 9.45 4.49
C GLU A 98 0.44 8.57 3.65
N GLU A 99 0.12 8.38 2.37
CA GLU A 99 0.91 7.52 1.49
C GLU A 99 1.61 8.34 0.42
N THR A 100 2.89 8.03 0.20
CA THR A 100 3.64 8.45 -0.98
C THR A 100 3.98 7.20 -1.77
N ARG A 101 4.01 7.28 -3.10
CA ARG A 101 4.33 6.17 -4.01
C ARG A 101 5.13 6.70 -5.19
N ILE A 102 6.32 6.16 -5.42
CA ILE A 102 7.14 6.50 -6.59
C ILE A 102 6.94 5.47 -7.66
N TRP A 103 6.49 5.89 -8.83
CA TRP A 103 6.25 5.07 -10.00
C TRP A 103 7.37 5.26 -11.00
N HIS A 104 8.01 4.18 -11.43
CA HIS A 104 9.00 4.20 -12.51
C HIS A 104 8.46 3.43 -13.73
N ARG A 105 8.68 3.93 -14.94
CA ARG A 105 8.31 3.31 -16.21
C ARG A 105 9.55 2.59 -16.76
N LYS A 106 9.63 1.27 -16.58
CA LYS A 106 10.58 0.44 -17.35
C LYS A 106 9.91 -0.17 -18.58
#